data_AF-A0A358DIU2-F1
#
_entry.id   AF-A0A358DIU2-F1
#
_cell.length_a   1.000
_cell.length_b   1.000
_cell.length_c   1.000
_cell.angle_alpha   90.00
_cell.angle_beta   90.00
_cell.angle_gamma   90.00
#
_symmetry.space_group_name_H-M   'P 1'
#
loop_
_entity.id
_entity.type
_entity.pdbx_description
1 polymer ?
#
loop_
_entity_poly.entity_id
_entity_poly.type
_entity_poly.pdbx_seq_one_letter_code
_entity_poly.pdbx_strand_id
1 'polypeptide(L)'
;QGVQDFIKSRGMACSVYGAQFLMDALYNGGNGAYAEELLASTGERSWYNMIRSGSTVALEAWDIKYKPNLDWNHAWGAVPANTIARYVVGIKPSAPGFESIEIKPHVYSLTSVESAVPTIRGNILFTYKTINNDEYELSVEIPPNTQAELYLPIKSGKRVREVFLDGKKITFAKGKKEPEHLYVGRITSGKQVYRVMLSNR
;
A
#
# COMPACT_ATOMS: atom_id res chain seq x y z
N GLN A 1 -3.59 -10.27 -26.23
CA GLN A 1 -3.68 -10.34 -24.75
C GLN A 1 -2.58 -9.44 -24.18
N GLY A 2 -2.90 -8.47 -23.33
CA GLY A 2 -1.88 -7.62 -22.71
C GLY A 2 -1.09 -8.38 -21.65
N VAL A 3 0.12 -7.91 -21.30
CA VAL A 3 0.95 -8.53 -20.26
C VAL A 3 0.20 -8.59 -18.92
N GLN A 4 -0.54 -7.54 -18.56
CA GLN A 4 -1.34 -7.50 -17.33
C GLN A 4 -2.50 -8.50 -17.34
N ASP A 5 -3.17 -8.68 -18.48
CA ASP A 5 -4.25 -9.68 -18.62
C ASP A 5 -3.71 -11.10 -18.45
N PHE A 6 -2.52 -11.35 -19.01
CA PHE A 6 -1.85 -12.63 -18.82
C PHE A 6 -1.52 -12.86 -17.35
N ILE A 7 -0.91 -11.89 -16.65
CA ILE A 7 -0.62 -12.00 -15.21
C ILE A 7 -1.89 -12.31 -14.41
N LYS A 8 -2.97 -11.57 -14.63
CA LYS A 8 -4.26 -11.78 -13.94
C LYS A 8 -4.83 -13.19 -14.19
N SER A 9 -4.70 -13.71 -15.41
CA SER A 9 -5.15 -15.07 -15.74
C SER A 9 -4.39 -16.18 -14.98
N ARG A 10 -3.23 -15.87 -14.40
CA ARG A 10 -2.37 -16.82 -13.68
C ARG A 10 -2.50 -16.75 -12.16
N GLY A 11 -3.04 -15.67 -11.60
CA GLY A 11 -3.11 -15.47 -10.14
C GLY A 11 -1.75 -15.67 -9.46
N MET A 12 -1.73 -16.36 -8.31
CA MET A 12 -0.50 -16.70 -7.57
C MET A 12 0.22 -17.95 -8.10
N ALA A 13 0.33 -18.12 -9.42
CA ALA A 13 1.04 -19.26 -10.01
C ALA A 13 2.55 -19.31 -9.66
N CYS A 14 3.15 -18.17 -9.30
CA CYS A 14 4.54 -18.11 -8.84
C CYS A 14 4.74 -18.82 -7.49
N SER A 15 5.99 -19.03 -7.09
CA SER A 15 6.32 -19.45 -5.72
C SER A 15 6.03 -18.32 -4.73
N VAL A 16 6.02 -18.63 -3.43
CA VAL A 16 5.86 -17.63 -2.37
C VAL A 16 6.98 -16.59 -2.44
N TYR A 17 8.22 -17.01 -2.71
CA TYR A 17 9.34 -16.11 -2.99
C TYR A 17 9.07 -15.20 -4.21
N GLY A 18 8.60 -15.79 -5.31
CA GLY A 18 8.26 -15.05 -6.53
C GLY A 18 7.11 -14.05 -6.34
N ALA A 19 6.27 -14.23 -5.32
CA ALA A 19 5.16 -13.34 -5.03
C ALA A 19 5.62 -11.91 -4.72
N GLN A 20 6.79 -11.71 -4.11
CA GLN A 20 7.32 -10.35 -3.87
C GLN A 20 7.41 -9.56 -5.17
N PHE A 21 8.00 -10.15 -6.20
CA PHE A 21 8.18 -9.51 -7.50
C PHE A 21 6.86 -9.31 -8.24
N LEU A 22 5.93 -10.27 -8.11
CA LEU A 22 4.58 -10.14 -8.65
C LEU A 22 3.86 -8.93 -8.02
N MET A 23 3.89 -8.81 -6.69
CA MET A 23 3.27 -7.70 -5.96
C MET A 23 3.90 -6.36 -6.36
N ASP A 24 5.24 -6.28 -6.41
CA ASP A 24 5.95 -5.09 -6.87
C ASP A 24 5.54 -4.68 -8.29
N ALA A 25 5.45 -5.64 -9.21
CA ALA A 25 5.06 -5.38 -10.60
C ALA A 25 3.59 -4.92 -10.71
N LEU A 26 2.69 -5.49 -9.93
CA LEU A 26 1.27 -5.10 -9.94
C LEU A 26 1.07 -3.68 -9.41
N TYR A 27 1.66 -3.32 -8.27
CA TYR A 27 1.53 -1.96 -7.73
C TYR A 27 2.21 -0.93 -8.63
N ASN A 28 3.46 -1.18 -9.06
CA ASN A 28 4.17 -0.24 -9.94
C ASN A 28 3.54 -0.15 -11.34
N GLY A 29 2.85 -1.21 -11.78
CA GLY A 29 2.15 -1.27 -13.06
C GLY A 29 0.71 -0.76 -13.03
N GLY A 30 0.28 -0.08 -11.97
CA GLY A 30 -1.09 0.48 -11.87
C GLY A 30 -2.20 -0.56 -11.73
N ASN A 31 -1.88 -1.74 -11.19
CA ASN A 31 -2.81 -2.84 -10.94
C ASN A 31 -2.91 -3.16 -9.44
N GLY A 32 -2.76 -2.14 -8.59
CA GLY A 32 -2.75 -2.34 -7.14
C GLY A 32 -4.08 -2.85 -6.57
N ALA A 33 -5.22 -2.57 -7.20
CA ALA A 33 -6.52 -3.13 -6.78
C ALA A 33 -6.50 -4.67 -6.84
N TYR A 34 -5.96 -5.22 -7.93
CA TYR A 34 -5.78 -6.66 -8.08
C TYR A 34 -4.72 -7.21 -7.11
N ALA A 35 -3.66 -6.45 -6.84
CA ALA A 35 -2.68 -6.82 -5.83
C ALA A 35 -3.32 -6.94 -4.43
N GLU A 36 -4.20 -6.01 -4.06
CA GLU A 36 -4.96 -6.06 -2.80
C GLU A 36 -5.88 -7.30 -2.74
N GLU A 37 -6.56 -7.63 -3.84
CA GLU A 37 -7.35 -8.88 -3.96
C GLU A 37 -6.49 -10.13 -3.74
N LEU A 38 -5.28 -10.16 -4.29
CA LEU A 38 -4.33 -11.26 -4.11
C LEU A 38 -3.83 -11.37 -2.65
N LEU A 39 -3.57 -10.25 -1.98
CA LEU A 39 -3.24 -10.22 -0.55
C LEU A 39 -4.37 -10.77 0.32
N ALA A 40 -5.61 -10.42 -0.01
CA ALA A 40 -6.82 -10.85 0.70
C ALA A 40 -7.36 -12.22 0.28
N SER A 41 -6.72 -12.88 -0.71
CA SER A 41 -7.21 -14.14 -1.27
C SER A 41 -7.29 -15.26 -0.24
N THR A 42 -8.37 -16.04 -0.26
CA THR A 42 -8.58 -17.22 0.60
C THR A 42 -8.39 -18.56 -0.14
N GLY A 43 -7.86 -18.52 -1.37
CA GLY A 43 -7.54 -19.71 -2.17
C GLY A 43 -6.41 -20.56 -1.59
N GLU A 44 -6.02 -21.65 -2.26
CA GLU A 44 -4.94 -22.53 -1.78
C GLU A 44 -3.54 -21.88 -1.88
N ARG A 45 -3.33 -21.04 -2.91
CA ARG A 45 -2.07 -20.29 -3.09
C ARG A 45 -2.19 -18.89 -2.53
N SER A 46 -2.35 -18.79 -1.22
CA SER A 46 -2.45 -17.51 -0.53
C SER A 46 -1.88 -17.57 0.88
N TRP A 47 -1.60 -16.40 1.46
CA TRP A 47 -1.18 -16.28 2.86
C TRP A 47 -2.29 -16.66 3.83
N TYR A 48 -3.56 -16.45 3.46
CA TYR A 48 -4.69 -16.94 4.24
C TYR A 48 -4.68 -18.47 4.34
N ASN A 49 -4.27 -19.19 3.30
CA ASN A 49 -4.12 -20.64 3.39
C ASN A 49 -3.10 -21.06 4.45
N MET A 50 -1.97 -20.33 4.57
CA MET A 50 -0.98 -20.60 5.62
C MET A 50 -1.58 -20.46 7.02
N ILE A 51 -2.38 -19.41 7.23
CA ILE A 51 -3.12 -19.19 8.49
C ILE A 51 -4.14 -20.31 8.72
N ARG A 52 -4.92 -20.67 7.68
CA ARG A 52 -5.92 -21.73 7.73
C ARG A 52 -5.32 -23.09 8.06
N SER A 53 -4.10 -23.37 7.58
CA SER A 53 -3.35 -24.60 7.90
C SER A 53 -2.77 -24.60 9.33
N GLY A 54 -2.95 -23.53 10.10
CA GLY A 54 -2.50 -23.41 11.48
C GLY A 54 -1.11 -22.80 11.64
N SER A 55 -0.50 -22.27 10.56
CA SER A 55 0.79 -21.61 10.67
C SER A 55 0.66 -20.23 11.32
N THR A 56 1.59 -19.92 12.22
CA THR A 56 1.73 -18.60 12.86
C THR A 56 2.86 -17.77 12.25
N VAL A 57 3.60 -18.34 11.31
CA VAL A 57 4.73 -17.74 10.59
C VAL A 57 4.61 -18.03 9.08
N ALA A 58 5.36 -17.30 8.26
CA ALA A 58 5.32 -17.52 6.81
C ALA A 58 6.00 -18.84 6.42
N LEU A 59 5.37 -19.58 5.49
CA LEU A 59 5.87 -20.86 5.00
C LEU A 59 6.84 -20.69 3.82
N GLU A 60 7.65 -21.72 3.57
CA GLU A 60 8.56 -21.76 2.42
C GLU A 60 7.82 -21.87 1.07
N ALA A 61 6.72 -22.62 1.04
CA ALA A 61 5.86 -22.82 -0.11
C ALA A 61 4.39 -22.57 0.25
N TRP A 62 3.50 -22.49 -0.75
CA TRP A 62 2.09 -22.15 -0.51
C TRP A 62 1.33 -23.16 0.36
N ASP A 63 1.68 -24.44 0.24
CA ASP A 63 1.04 -25.54 0.96
C ASP A 63 1.89 -26.83 0.86
N ILE A 64 1.72 -27.75 1.82
CA ILE A 64 2.32 -29.08 1.80
C ILE A 64 1.91 -29.90 0.58
N LYS A 65 0.71 -29.66 0.04
CA LYS A 65 0.22 -30.22 -1.22
C LYS A 65 1.13 -29.88 -2.41
N TYR A 66 1.73 -28.69 -2.41
CA TYR A 66 2.61 -28.24 -3.50
C TYR A 66 4.08 -28.59 -3.24
N LYS A 67 4.48 -28.69 -1.97
CA LYS A 67 5.84 -29.06 -1.56
C LYS A 67 5.78 -29.83 -0.24
N PRO A 68 5.76 -31.18 -0.25
CA PRO A 68 5.60 -31.98 0.97
C PRO A 68 6.71 -31.80 2.00
N ASN A 69 7.90 -31.38 1.57
CA ASN A 69 9.08 -31.14 2.41
C ASN A 69 9.34 -29.63 2.65
N LEU A 70 8.30 -28.79 2.64
CA LEU A 70 8.48 -27.36 2.90
C LEU A 70 8.89 -27.10 4.35
N ASP A 71 9.72 -26.08 4.54
CA ASP A 71 9.92 -25.47 5.84
C ASP A 71 8.73 -24.59 6.24
N TRP A 72 8.42 -24.56 7.55
CA TRP A 72 7.29 -23.83 8.10
C TRP A 72 7.66 -22.47 8.69
N ASN A 73 8.92 -22.06 8.61
CA ASN A 73 9.40 -20.79 9.15
C ASN A 73 10.40 -20.14 8.18
N HIS A 74 9.88 -19.66 7.06
CA HIS A 74 10.71 -19.16 5.98
C HIS A 74 10.43 -17.68 5.69
N ALA A 75 11.40 -16.82 6.05
CA ALA A 75 11.25 -15.36 5.98
C ALA A 75 10.92 -14.84 4.58
N TRP A 76 11.33 -15.54 3.52
CA TRP A 76 10.97 -15.15 2.15
C TRP A 76 9.47 -15.16 1.85
N GLY A 77 8.68 -15.79 2.73
CA GLY A 77 7.25 -15.93 2.58
C GLY A 77 6.50 -14.73 3.15
N ALA A 78 7.20 -13.89 3.92
CA ALA A 78 6.67 -12.71 4.60
C ALA A 78 6.50 -11.50 3.66
N VAL A 79 6.23 -11.75 2.38
CA VAL A 79 5.92 -10.74 1.36
C VAL A 79 4.85 -9.72 1.81
N PRO A 80 3.77 -10.10 2.54
CA PRO A 80 2.77 -9.14 3.00
C PRO A 80 3.37 -8.07 3.93
N ALA A 81 4.32 -8.43 4.80
CA ALA A 81 4.92 -7.48 5.74
C ALA A 81 5.63 -6.33 4.99
N ASN A 82 6.38 -6.67 3.92
CA ASN A 82 7.03 -5.67 3.08
C ASN A 82 6.02 -4.92 2.19
N THR A 83 5.06 -5.64 1.62
CA THR A 83 4.11 -5.09 0.65
C THR A 83 3.12 -4.11 1.29
N ILE A 84 2.62 -4.43 2.49
CA ILE A 84 1.71 -3.55 3.23
C ILE A 84 2.41 -2.23 3.57
N ALA A 85 3.62 -2.29 4.13
CA ALA A 85 4.36 -1.07 4.50
C ALA A 85 4.71 -0.21 3.28
N ARG A 86 5.21 -0.84 2.21
CA ARG A 86 5.70 -0.10 1.03
C ARG A 86 4.63 0.32 0.05
N TYR A 87 3.47 -0.36 -0.02
CA TYR A 87 2.46 -0.06 -1.03
C TYR A 87 1.10 0.29 -0.43
N VAL A 88 0.53 -0.57 0.44
CA VAL A 88 -0.79 -0.27 1.05
C VAL A 88 -0.70 1.03 1.85
N VAL A 89 0.25 1.09 2.79
CA VAL A 89 0.60 2.31 3.53
C VAL A 89 1.40 3.27 2.63
N GLY A 90 2.23 2.73 1.74
CA GLY A 90 2.89 3.52 0.70
C GLY A 90 4.13 4.28 1.15
N ILE A 91 4.81 3.85 2.23
CA ILE A 91 5.97 4.54 2.76
C ILE A 91 7.25 3.91 2.20
N LYS A 92 8.02 4.71 1.46
CA LYS A 92 9.30 4.29 0.87
C LYS A 92 10.37 5.37 1.08
N PRO A 93 11.64 5.00 1.30
CA PRO A 93 12.71 5.99 1.25
C PRO A 93 12.89 6.47 -0.20
N SER A 94 12.88 7.78 -0.41
CA SER A 94 13.28 8.39 -1.69
C SER A 94 14.74 8.85 -1.70
N ALA A 95 15.39 8.87 -0.53
CA ALA A 95 16.84 9.03 -0.36
C ALA A 95 17.37 8.07 0.74
N PRO A 96 18.67 7.72 0.72
CA PRO A 96 19.28 6.86 1.74
C PRO A 96 19.02 7.33 3.17
N GLY A 97 18.83 6.37 4.09
CA GLY A 97 18.59 6.68 5.50
C GLY A 97 17.30 7.46 5.77
N PHE A 98 16.30 7.39 4.89
CA PHE A 98 15.02 8.10 5.02
C PHE A 98 15.18 9.62 5.16
N GLU A 99 16.23 10.20 4.55
CA GLU A 99 16.41 11.66 4.50
C GLU A 99 15.24 12.36 3.82
N SER A 100 14.76 11.77 2.72
CA SER A 100 13.48 12.07 2.11
C SER A 100 12.66 10.80 1.95
N ILE A 101 11.35 10.96 2.05
CA ILE A 101 10.36 9.88 2.06
C ILE A 101 9.36 10.10 0.94
N GLU A 102 8.94 9.04 0.26
CA GLU A 102 7.71 9.03 -0.52
C GLU A 102 6.60 8.44 0.34
N ILE A 103 5.46 9.13 0.41
CA ILE A 103 4.23 8.64 1.05
C ILE A 103 3.16 8.59 -0.04
N LYS A 104 2.94 7.40 -0.60
CA LYS A 104 1.99 7.14 -1.69
C LYS A 104 1.16 5.89 -1.38
N PRO A 105 0.14 6.00 -0.50
CA PRO A 105 -0.69 4.86 -0.12
C PRO A 105 -1.53 4.36 -1.30
N HIS A 106 -1.62 3.05 -1.43
CA HIS A 106 -2.47 2.36 -2.40
C HIS A 106 -3.60 1.64 -1.66
N VAL A 107 -4.70 2.35 -1.44
CA VAL A 107 -5.86 1.86 -0.70
C VAL A 107 -7.04 1.73 -1.65
N TYR A 108 -7.61 0.52 -1.76
CA TYR A 108 -8.72 0.24 -2.65
C TYR A 108 -9.98 -0.12 -1.88
N SER A 109 -10.14 -1.37 -1.45
CA SER A 109 -11.33 -1.85 -0.73
C SER A 109 -11.27 -1.61 0.78
N LEU A 110 -10.07 -1.38 1.35
CA LEU A 110 -9.92 -1.14 2.77
C LEU A 110 -10.61 0.16 3.20
N THR A 111 -11.39 0.07 4.28
CA THR A 111 -12.09 1.23 4.85
C THR A 111 -11.25 1.98 5.87
N SER A 112 -10.26 1.32 6.48
CA SER A 112 -9.31 1.95 7.40
C SER A 112 -7.96 1.26 7.40
N VAL A 113 -6.90 2.02 7.67
CA VAL A 113 -5.53 1.55 7.90
C VAL A 113 -4.94 2.36 9.04
N GLU A 114 -4.23 1.71 9.95
CA GLU A 114 -3.38 2.35 10.95
C GLU A 114 -2.04 1.62 10.98
N SER A 115 -0.94 2.37 10.98
CA SER A 115 0.39 1.78 10.94
C SER A 115 1.45 2.71 11.54
N ALA A 116 2.51 2.09 12.05
CA ALA A 116 3.76 2.74 12.40
C ALA A 116 4.88 2.08 11.60
N VAL A 117 5.50 2.81 10.68
CA VAL A 117 6.66 2.31 9.91
C VAL A 117 7.93 2.81 10.59
N PRO A 118 8.72 1.91 11.23
CA PRO A 118 9.96 2.32 11.88
C PRO A 118 11.03 2.66 10.85
N THR A 119 11.73 3.76 11.08
CA THR A 119 12.89 4.19 10.29
C THR A 119 14.05 4.57 11.19
N ILE A 120 15.25 4.75 10.63
CA ILE A 120 16.41 5.25 11.38
C ILE A 120 16.21 6.65 11.96
N ARG A 121 15.22 7.40 11.46
CA ARG A 121 14.90 8.76 11.91
C ARG A 121 13.74 8.82 12.91
N GLY A 122 13.14 7.67 13.23
CA GLY A 122 11.93 7.56 14.05
C GLY A 122 10.77 6.92 13.30
N ASN A 123 9.65 6.73 13.99
CA ASN A 123 8.46 6.15 13.39
C ASN A 123 7.76 7.16 12.49
N ILE A 124 7.27 6.67 11.35
CA ILE A 124 6.28 7.39 10.54
C ILE A 124 4.93 6.77 10.88
N LEU A 125 4.03 7.56 11.49
CA LEU A 125 2.68 7.09 11.81
C LEU A 125 1.75 7.45 10.67
N PHE A 126 0.92 6.51 10.24
CA PHE A 126 -0.02 6.71 9.15
C PHE A 126 -1.38 6.17 9.54
N THR A 127 -2.43 6.97 9.30
CA THR A 127 -3.81 6.53 9.35
C THR A 127 -4.55 6.89 8.08
N TYR A 128 -5.47 6.02 7.69
CA TYR A 128 -6.46 6.25 6.64
C TYR A 128 -7.81 5.79 7.16
N LYS A 129 -8.86 6.57 6.92
CA LYS A 129 -10.23 6.19 7.27
C LYS A 129 -11.22 6.76 6.26
N THR A 130 -11.98 5.87 5.62
CA THR A 130 -13.14 6.27 4.83
C THR A 130 -14.22 6.85 5.74
N ILE A 131 -14.72 8.04 5.41
CA ILE A 131 -15.87 8.66 6.07
C ILE A 131 -17.15 8.25 5.33
N ASN A 132 -17.12 8.36 4.00
CA ASN A 132 -18.20 7.91 3.10
C ASN A 132 -17.62 7.64 1.68
N ASN A 133 -18.49 7.34 0.71
CA ASN A 133 -18.06 7.02 -0.66
C ASN A 133 -17.28 8.14 -1.36
N ASP A 134 -17.53 9.40 -0.97
CA ASP A 134 -16.94 10.59 -1.54
C ASP A 134 -15.97 11.28 -0.58
N GLU A 135 -15.57 10.63 0.50
CA GLU A 135 -14.81 11.29 1.55
C GLU A 135 -13.97 10.33 2.39
N TYR A 136 -12.74 10.75 2.67
CA TYR A 136 -11.87 10.06 3.62
C TYR A 136 -10.99 11.05 4.38
N GLU A 137 -10.45 10.58 5.49
CA GLU A 137 -9.40 11.22 6.27
C GLU A 137 -8.11 10.41 6.18
N LEU A 138 -6.98 11.09 6.09
CA LEU A 138 -5.64 10.52 6.12
C LEU A 138 -4.78 11.36 7.04
N SER A 139 -4.18 10.74 8.06
CA SER A 139 -3.20 11.40 8.92
C SER A 139 -1.82 10.83 8.63
N VAL A 140 -0.81 11.70 8.64
CA VAL A 140 0.58 11.26 8.69
C VAL A 140 1.35 12.06 9.73
N GLU A 141 2.20 11.38 10.49
CA GLU A 141 3.12 11.98 11.44
C GLU A 141 4.55 11.62 11.04
N ILE A 142 5.31 12.66 10.75
CA ILE A 142 6.66 12.55 10.18
C ILE A 142 7.67 12.93 11.26
N PRO A 143 8.72 12.12 11.50
CA PRO A 143 9.69 12.41 12.54
C PRO A 143 10.51 13.68 12.25
N PRO A 144 11.08 14.34 13.28
CA PRO A 144 11.94 15.52 13.12
C PRO A 144 13.10 15.30 12.14
N ASN A 145 13.58 16.38 11.51
CA ASN A 145 14.70 16.36 10.56
C ASN A 145 14.47 15.42 9.35
N THR A 146 13.21 15.29 8.93
CA THR A 146 12.81 14.55 7.73
C THR A 146 11.79 15.34 6.91
N GLN A 147 11.72 15.01 5.62
CA GLN A 147 10.75 15.57 4.68
C GLN A 147 10.14 14.44 3.85
N ALA A 148 8.92 14.63 3.38
CA ALA A 148 8.25 13.67 2.53
C ALA A 148 7.55 14.30 1.34
N GLU A 149 7.48 13.57 0.23
CA GLU A 149 6.57 13.85 -0.88
C GLU A 149 5.27 13.07 -0.65
N LEU A 150 4.16 13.80 -0.52
CA LEU A 150 2.86 13.20 -0.21
C LEU A 150 1.98 13.09 -1.46
N TYR A 151 1.36 11.92 -1.59
CA TYR A 151 0.34 11.62 -2.58
C TYR A 151 -0.93 11.15 -1.86
N LEU A 152 -2.09 11.71 -2.26
CA LEU A 152 -3.39 11.34 -1.73
C LEU A 152 -4.10 10.39 -2.71
N PRO A 153 -4.64 9.23 -2.27
CA PRO A 153 -5.26 8.27 -3.15
C PRO A 153 -6.58 8.81 -3.73
N ILE A 154 -6.85 8.50 -5.00
CA ILE A 154 -8.08 8.84 -5.71
C ILE A 154 -8.83 7.54 -5.96
N LYS A 155 -10.03 7.40 -5.38
CA LYS A 155 -10.89 6.23 -5.60
C LYS A 155 -11.25 6.08 -7.09
N SER A 156 -11.38 4.84 -7.55
CA SER A 156 -11.75 4.55 -8.95
C SER A 156 -13.04 5.28 -9.36
N GLY A 157 -13.06 5.84 -10.56
CA GLY A 157 -14.19 6.63 -11.08
C GLY A 157 -14.40 7.99 -10.39
N LYS A 158 -13.53 8.39 -9.46
CA LYS A 158 -13.62 9.68 -8.74
C LYS A 158 -12.51 10.64 -9.15
N ARG A 159 -12.72 11.92 -8.83
CA ARG A 159 -11.73 13.01 -8.88
C ARG A 159 -11.73 13.77 -7.58
N VAL A 160 -10.60 14.35 -7.21
CA VAL A 160 -10.50 15.20 -6.01
C VAL A 160 -11.24 16.52 -6.26
N ARG A 161 -12.18 16.83 -5.39
CA ARG A 161 -12.94 18.10 -5.39
C ARG A 161 -12.25 19.11 -4.49
N GLU A 162 -11.98 18.73 -3.24
CA GLU A 162 -11.42 19.60 -2.21
C GLU A 162 -10.51 18.81 -1.27
N VAL A 163 -9.51 19.48 -0.74
CA VAL A 163 -8.61 18.94 0.30
C VAL A 163 -8.51 19.97 1.41
N PHE A 164 -8.61 19.50 2.65
CA PHE A 164 -8.40 20.29 3.85
C PHE A 164 -7.19 19.72 4.61
N LEU A 165 -6.28 20.59 5.03
CA LEU A 165 -5.19 20.30 5.96
C LEU A 165 -5.54 20.93 7.29
N ASP A 166 -5.67 20.12 8.34
CA ASP A 166 -6.00 20.55 9.70
C ASP A 166 -7.23 21.49 9.73
N GLY A 167 -8.26 21.13 8.96
CA GLY A 167 -9.52 21.88 8.83
C GLY A 167 -9.46 23.10 7.89
N LYS A 168 -8.29 23.47 7.37
CA LYS A 168 -8.15 24.59 6.42
C LYS A 168 -8.09 24.07 4.99
N LYS A 169 -8.94 24.61 4.11
CA LYS A 169 -8.92 24.27 2.68
C LYS A 169 -7.56 24.68 2.09
N ILE A 170 -6.92 23.75 1.38
CA ILE A 170 -5.64 24.01 0.70
C ILE A 170 -5.82 23.96 -0.82
N THR A 171 -5.00 24.74 -1.51
CA THR A 171 -4.79 24.59 -2.95
C THR A 171 -3.65 23.63 -3.18
N PHE A 172 -3.84 22.67 -4.06
CA PHE A 172 -2.79 21.75 -4.51
C PHE A 172 -2.38 22.10 -5.93
N ALA A 173 -1.09 22.01 -6.22
CA ALA A 173 -0.60 22.24 -7.57
C ALA A 173 -1.19 21.18 -8.52
N LYS A 174 -1.39 21.55 -9.79
CA LYS A 174 -1.48 20.55 -10.87
C LYS A 174 -0.09 19.93 -11.03
N GLY A 175 0.27 19.03 -10.11
CA GLY A 175 1.56 18.36 -10.07
C GLY A 175 1.74 17.35 -11.21
N LYS A 176 2.65 16.39 -11.01
CA LYS A 176 2.78 15.23 -11.89
C LYS A 176 1.42 14.58 -12.06
N LYS A 177 0.99 14.36 -13.32
CA LYS A 177 -0.26 13.66 -13.61
C LYS A 177 -0.09 12.19 -13.23
N GLU A 178 -0.67 11.83 -12.10
CA GLU A 178 -0.80 10.46 -11.63
C GLU A 178 -2.27 10.03 -11.78
N PRO A 179 -2.56 8.84 -12.33
CA PRO A 179 -3.93 8.43 -12.61
C PRO A 179 -4.75 8.09 -11.36
N GLU A 180 -4.09 7.56 -10.33
CA GLU A 180 -4.69 7.05 -9.08
C GLU A 180 -4.37 7.92 -7.86
N HIS A 181 -3.59 8.99 -8.02
CA HIS A 181 -3.12 9.81 -6.91
C HIS A 181 -3.14 11.29 -7.23
N LEU A 182 -3.39 12.10 -6.20
CA LEU A 182 -3.14 13.54 -6.22
C LEU A 182 -1.82 13.82 -5.54
N TYR A 183 -0.87 14.44 -6.24
CA TYR A 183 0.35 14.95 -5.62
C TYR A 183 0.05 16.22 -4.81
N VAL A 184 0.31 16.19 -3.50
CA VAL A 184 0.10 17.32 -2.59
C VAL A 184 1.31 18.24 -2.57
N GLY A 185 2.52 17.68 -2.66
CA GLY A 185 3.76 18.43 -2.54
C GLY A 185 4.70 17.83 -1.49
N ARG A 186 5.73 18.61 -1.15
CA ARG A 186 6.61 18.30 -0.02
C ARG A 186 5.97 18.74 1.29
N ILE A 187 6.10 17.89 2.29
CA ILE A 187 5.66 18.12 3.66
C ILE A 187 6.81 17.88 4.62
N THR A 188 6.79 18.57 5.76
CA THR A 188 7.84 18.52 6.78
C THR A 188 7.43 17.63 7.95
N SER A 189 8.32 17.49 8.92
CA SER A 189 8.05 16.82 10.20
C SER A 189 6.82 17.36 10.93
N GLY A 190 6.21 16.53 11.76
CA GLY A 190 5.01 16.81 12.53
C GLY A 190 3.80 16.04 12.01
N LYS A 191 2.72 16.13 12.78
CA LYS A 191 1.43 15.52 12.45
C LYS A 191 0.63 16.43 11.54
N GLN A 192 0.08 15.85 10.48
CA GLN A 192 -0.77 16.53 9.50
C GLN A 192 -1.99 15.66 9.21
N VAL A 193 -3.18 16.26 9.24
CA VAL A 193 -4.44 15.56 8.96
C VAL A 193 -5.08 16.12 7.70
N TYR A 194 -5.27 15.24 6.72
CA TYR A 194 -5.89 15.53 5.44
C TYR A 194 -7.31 14.99 5.40
N ARG A 195 -8.28 15.87 5.16
CA ARG A 195 -9.65 15.48 4.81
C ARG A 195 -9.85 15.72 3.32
N VAL A 196 -10.20 14.66 2.61
CA VAL A 196 -10.27 14.66 1.14
C VAL A 196 -11.69 14.41 0.70
N MET A 197 -12.23 15.35 -0.08
CA MET A 197 -13.55 15.24 -0.69
C MET A 197 -13.40 14.92 -2.18
N LEU A 198 -14.13 13.90 -2.61
CA LEU A 198 -14.15 13.36 -3.95
C LEU A 198 -15.47 13.73 -4.64
N SER A 199 -15.48 13.60 -5.96
CA SER A 199 -16.68 13.67 -6.79
C SER A 199 -16.57 12.67 -7.92
N ASN A 200 -17.68 12.29 -8.55
CA ASN A 200 -17.64 11.48 -9.76
C ASN A 200 -16.84 12.19 -10.86
N ARG A 201 -16.08 11.40 -11.65
CA ARG A 201 -15.34 11.93 -12.80
C ARG A 201 -16.28 12.52 -13.84
#